data_AF-G4TYZ4-F1
#
_entry.id   AF-G4TYZ4-F1
#
_cell.length_a   1.000
_cell.length_b   1.000
_cell.length_c   1.000
_cell.angle_alpha   90.00
_cell.angle_beta   90.00
_cell.angle_gamma   90.00
#
_symmetry.space_group_name_H-M   'P 1'
#
loop_
_entity.id
_entity.type
_entity.pdbx_description
1 polymer ?
#
loop_
_entity_poly.entity_id
_entity_poly.type
_entity_poly.pdbx_seq_one_letter_code
_entity_poly.pdbx_strand_id
1 'polypeptide(L)'
;MLKAFSFVLKTAAVDPLLESFNKTATAKLDSLVDATKLKLSQTIESTTKHLDAVSLKYSELTISASGAVAALKAAPVHQLYSQALASNACTKLSQSLILDDAKAINIVNARERLVLFNTPSAVAKERGMYTRDDINAYKDTLDVALEKLMDGASKKQIVGLRIIRTGTLLELDSAKSAKWLKENNRCAEMVKEAYTSREEETKVIPRTHELMVRFVPVDFDPHEEESLRSVELENGLPPHSIISASWIKDSSRRYEGQRYANVKINCASPEVANRMILGPTRIGNHSIKVQKEHWLVPICAKCSHHDHFLAACKAERFTC
;
A
#
# COMPACT_ATOMS: atom_id res chain seq x y z
N MET A 1 81.32 -23.39 -68.88
CA MET A 1 79.97 -22.92 -68.55
C MET A 1 79.57 -23.06 -67.07
N LEU A 2 80.22 -23.88 -66.24
CA LEU A 2 79.85 -24.04 -64.82
C LEU A 2 80.32 -22.91 -63.87
N LYS A 3 81.33 -22.12 -64.24
CA LYS A 3 81.79 -20.99 -63.41
C LYS A 3 80.88 -19.76 -63.47
N ALA A 4 80.10 -19.59 -64.55
CA ALA A 4 79.15 -18.49 -64.68
C ALA A 4 77.88 -18.73 -63.83
N PHE A 5 77.43 -19.99 -63.72
CA PHE A 5 76.27 -20.35 -62.89
C PHE A 5 76.53 -20.21 -61.38
N SER A 6 77.77 -20.47 -60.93
CA SER A 6 78.16 -20.28 -59.53
C SER A 6 78.15 -18.82 -59.09
N PHE A 7 78.40 -17.87 -60.00
CA PHE A 7 78.38 -16.45 -59.70
C PHE A 7 76.95 -15.90 -59.59
N VAL A 8 76.04 -16.39 -60.43
CA VAL A 8 74.61 -16.04 -60.38
C VAL A 8 73.94 -16.60 -59.12
N LEU A 9 74.30 -17.82 -58.69
CA LEU A 9 73.76 -18.40 -57.45
C LEU A 9 74.34 -17.78 -56.17
N LYS A 10 75.52 -17.16 -56.21
CA LYS A 10 76.06 -16.35 -55.09
C LYS A 10 75.50 -14.93 -55.02
N THR A 11 74.90 -14.43 -56.11
CA THR A 11 74.29 -13.10 -56.21
C THR A 11 72.76 -13.11 -56.18
N ALA A 12 72.14 -14.29 -56.10
CA ALA A 12 70.81 -14.46 -55.51
C ALA A 12 70.91 -14.25 -53.99
N ALA A 13 71.35 -13.06 -53.61
CA ALA A 13 71.19 -12.51 -52.29
C ALA A 13 69.71 -12.69 -51.92
N VAL A 14 69.49 -13.29 -50.76
CA VAL A 14 68.19 -13.24 -50.10
C VAL A 14 67.71 -11.80 -50.18
N ASP A 15 66.60 -11.59 -50.86
CA ASP A 15 66.11 -10.27 -51.22
C ASP A 15 66.03 -9.41 -49.93
N PRO A 16 66.73 -8.27 -49.84
CA PRO A 16 66.77 -7.47 -48.61
C PRO A 16 65.37 -7.06 -48.12
N LEU A 17 64.41 -7.01 -49.05
CA LEU A 17 62.99 -6.80 -48.76
C LEU A 17 62.35 -7.97 -47.99
N LEU A 18 62.69 -9.22 -48.33
CA LEU A 18 62.16 -10.41 -47.67
C LEU A 18 62.70 -10.54 -46.23
N GLU A 19 63.97 -10.20 -46.01
CA GLU A 19 64.58 -10.23 -44.68
C GLU A 19 64.05 -9.09 -43.79
N SER A 20 63.84 -7.90 -44.36
CA SER A 20 63.17 -6.76 -43.69
C SER A 20 61.71 -7.08 -43.32
N PHE A 21 60.98 -7.72 -44.24
CA PHE A 21 59.59 -8.14 -44.00
C PHE A 21 59.52 -9.19 -42.90
N ASN A 22 60.34 -10.23 -42.95
CA ASN A 22 60.40 -11.27 -41.93
C ASN A 22 60.74 -10.68 -40.55
N LYS A 23 61.72 -9.76 -40.48
CA LYS A 23 62.11 -9.09 -39.23
C LYS A 23 60.97 -8.21 -38.66
N THR A 24 60.21 -7.56 -39.53
CA THR A 24 59.06 -6.72 -39.12
C THR A 24 57.88 -7.58 -38.69
N ALA A 25 57.65 -8.69 -39.39
CA ALA A 25 56.60 -9.65 -39.07
C ALA A 25 56.88 -10.35 -37.73
N THR A 26 58.11 -10.81 -37.48
CA THR A 26 58.50 -11.42 -36.20
C THR A 26 58.41 -10.41 -35.06
N ALA A 27 58.90 -9.18 -35.23
CA ALA A 27 58.79 -8.15 -34.20
C ALA A 27 57.33 -7.82 -33.83
N LYS A 28 56.42 -7.79 -34.81
CA LYS A 28 54.98 -7.61 -34.53
C LYS A 28 54.39 -8.82 -33.80
N LEU A 29 54.77 -10.02 -34.18
CA LEU A 29 54.32 -11.27 -33.54
C LEU A 29 54.80 -11.35 -32.09
N ASP A 30 56.07 -11.03 -31.84
CA ASP A 30 56.65 -10.95 -30.49
C ASP A 30 55.94 -9.90 -29.64
N SER A 31 55.66 -8.70 -30.20
CA SER A 31 54.92 -7.66 -29.48
C SER A 31 53.48 -8.08 -29.11
N LEU A 32 52.82 -8.88 -29.96
CA LEU A 32 51.49 -9.43 -29.68
C LEU A 32 51.54 -10.54 -28.62
N VAL A 33 52.58 -11.39 -28.66
CA VAL A 33 52.82 -12.42 -27.65
C VAL A 33 53.10 -11.78 -26.29
N ASP A 34 53.92 -10.74 -26.22
CA ASP A 34 54.20 -10.03 -24.98
C ASP A 34 52.97 -9.30 -24.44
N ALA A 35 52.19 -8.64 -25.31
CA ALA A 35 50.95 -7.98 -24.91
C ALA A 35 49.88 -8.96 -24.41
N THR A 36 49.78 -10.16 -25.02
CA THR A 36 48.85 -11.21 -24.56
C THR A 36 49.32 -11.85 -23.26
N LYS A 37 50.63 -12.09 -23.11
CA LYS A 37 51.22 -12.59 -21.85
C LYS A 37 50.97 -11.64 -20.69
N LEU A 38 51.13 -10.34 -20.90
CA LEU A 38 50.89 -9.31 -19.88
C LEU A 38 49.40 -9.25 -19.46
N LYS A 39 48.47 -9.30 -20.42
CA LYS A 39 47.03 -9.34 -20.12
C LYS A 39 46.63 -10.60 -19.36
N LEU A 40 47.22 -11.74 -19.73
CA LEU A 40 46.97 -13.00 -19.07
C LEU A 40 47.48 -12.98 -17.62
N SER A 41 48.69 -12.48 -17.37
CA SER A 41 49.24 -12.36 -16.02
C SER A 41 48.41 -11.42 -15.13
N GLN A 42 47.96 -10.28 -15.68
CA GLN A 42 47.08 -9.36 -14.96
C GLN A 42 45.73 -9.98 -14.61
N THR A 43 45.17 -10.78 -15.52
CA THR A 43 43.90 -11.48 -15.29
C THR A 43 44.06 -12.55 -14.22
N ILE A 44 45.14 -13.34 -14.27
CA ILE A 44 45.45 -14.35 -13.26
C ILE A 44 45.59 -13.71 -11.88
N GLU A 45 46.36 -12.62 -11.76
CA GLU A 45 46.55 -11.91 -10.50
C GLU A 45 45.26 -11.29 -9.93
N SER A 46 44.38 -10.79 -10.81
CA SER A 46 43.04 -10.34 -10.42
C SER A 46 42.20 -11.49 -9.88
N THR A 47 42.17 -12.62 -10.57
CA THR A 47 41.37 -13.79 -10.16
C THR A 47 41.86 -14.42 -8.86
N THR A 48 43.18 -14.47 -8.61
CA THR A 48 43.72 -14.97 -7.35
C THR A 48 43.34 -14.08 -6.17
N LYS A 49 43.42 -12.75 -6.32
CA LYS A 49 42.96 -11.79 -5.30
C LYS A 49 41.47 -11.97 -4.95
N HIS A 50 40.63 -12.23 -5.95
CA HIS A 50 39.22 -12.52 -5.71
C HIS A 50 39.02 -13.86 -4.98
N LEU A 51 39.80 -14.89 -5.32
CA LEU A 51 39.73 -16.18 -4.65
C LEU A 51 40.13 -16.08 -3.17
N ASP A 52 41.20 -15.32 -2.86
CA ASP A 52 41.66 -15.08 -1.50
C ASP A 52 40.63 -14.32 -0.67
N ALA A 53 39.98 -13.31 -1.27
CA ALA A 53 38.90 -12.56 -0.61
C ALA A 53 37.68 -13.44 -0.30
N VAL A 54 37.31 -14.35 -1.21
CA VAL A 54 36.22 -15.32 -1.00
C VAL A 54 36.59 -16.30 0.12
N SER A 55 37.84 -16.78 0.14
CA SER A 55 38.34 -17.68 1.19
C SER A 55 38.30 -17.03 2.58
N LEU A 56 38.71 -15.76 2.70
CA LEU A 56 38.60 -14.98 3.94
C LEU A 56 37.15 -14.86 4.40
N LYS A 57 36.21 -14.47 3.51
CA LYS A 57 34.79 -14.38 3.88
C LYS A 57 34.17 -15.72 4.28
N TYR A 58 34.60 -16.81 3.65
CA TYR A 58 34.13 -18.15 4.00
C TYR A 58 34.61 -18.57 5.40
N SER A 59 35.85 -18.23 5.77
CA SER A 59 36.35 -18.51 7.12
C SER A 59 35.65 -17.66 8.19
N GLU A 60 35.34 -16.39 7.92
CA GLU A 60 34.52 -15.54 8.81
C GLU A 60 33.12 -16.12 9.04
N LEU A 61 32.44 -16.58 7.97
CA LEU A 61 31.13 -17.24 8.06
C LEU A 61 31.19 -18.53 8.88
N THR A 62 32.27 -19.30 8.74
CA THR A 62 32.46 -20.56 9.48
C THR A 62 32.66 -20.29 10.98
N ILE A 63 33.41 -19.24 11.33
CA ILE A 63 33.59 -18.82 12.73
C ILE A 63 32.26 -18.31 13.32
N SER A 64 31.49 -17.52 12.56
CA SER A 64 30.18 -17.03 12.99
C SER A 64 29.17 -18.18 13.20
N ALA A 65 29.11 -19.12 12.26
CA ALA A 65 28.22 -20.28 12.36
C ALA A 65 28.60 -21.21 13.52
N SER A 66 29.89 -21.46 13.74
CA SER A 66 30.35 -22.28 14.87
C SER A 66 30.07 -21.61 16.22
N GLY A 67 30.20 -20.28 16.32
CA GLY A 67 29.79 -19.51 17.49
C GLY A 67 28.28 -19.61 17.77
N ALA A 68 27.45 -19.54 16.73
CA ALA A 68 26.00 -19.71 16.86
C ALA A 68 25.61 -21.13 17.30
N VAL A 69 26.29 -22.16 16.78
CA VAL A 69 26.06 -23.56 17.17
C VAL A 69 26.52 -23.83 18.61
N ALA A 70 27.63 -23.23 19.05
CA ALA A 70 28.08 -23.31 20.44
C ALA A 70 27.08 -22.63 21.39
N ALA A 71 26.54 -21.47 21.01
CA ALA A 71 25.50 -20.77 21.78
C ALA A 71 24.19 -21.58 21.87
N LEU A 72 23.79 -22.27 20.79
CA LEU A 72 22.63 -23.16 20.78
C LEU A 72 22.83 -24.42 21.64
N LYS A 73 24.06 -24.96 21.70
CA LYS A 73 24.38 -26.11 22.56
C LYS A 73 24.55 -25.73 24.04
N ALA A 74 24.95 -24.49 24.34
CA ALA A 74 25.07 -23.98 25.70
C ALA A 74 23.74 -23.45 26.26
N ALA A 75 22.69 -23.32 25.43
CA ALA A 75 21.35 -22.98 25.89
C ALA A 75 20.78 -24.14 26.73
N PRO A 76 20.32 -23.89 27.97
CA PRO A 76 19.80 -24.94 28.83
C PRO A 76 18.56 -25.58 28.20
N VAL A 77 18.69 -26.85 27.82
CA VAL A 77 17.59 -27.70 27.41
C VAL A 77 16.66 -27.86 28.63
N HIS A 78 15.40 -27.42 28.47
CA HIS A 78 14.35 -27.22 29.48
C HIS A 78 14.34 -25.87 30.22
N GLN A 79 14.02 -24.80 29.49
CA GLN A 79 13.12 -23.78 30.05
C GLN A 79 11.68 -24.18 29.75
N LEU A 80 10.90 -24.43 30.81
CA LEU A 80 9.45 -24.59 30.71
C LEU A 80 8.85 -23.30 30.10
N TYR A 81 7.83 -23.44 29.25
CA TYR A 81 7.11 -22.32 28.60
C TYR A 81 6.68 -21.22 29.60
N SER A 82 6.41 -21.59 30.85
CA SER A 82 6.10 -20.68 31.96
C SER A 82 7.26 -19.75 32.36
N GLN A 83 8.51 -20.15 32.21
CA GLN A 83 9.69 -19.34 32.53
C GLN A 83 10.06 -18.36 31.40
N ALA A 84 9.73 -18.69 30.15
CA ALA A 84 9.91 -17.77 29.02
C ALA A 84 9.01 -16.53 29.15
N LEU A 85 7.78 -16.70 29.66
CA LEU A 85 6.85 -15.61 29.99
C LEU A 85 7.32 -14.72 31.15
N ALA A 86 8.18 -15.23 32.05
CA ALA A 86 8.72 -14.49 33.18
C ALA A 86 10.02 -13.73 32.84
N SER A 87 10.62 -13.98 31.68
CA SER A 87 11.85 -13.32 31.24
C SER A 87 11.58 -11.97 30.55
N ASN A 88 12.56 -11.06 30.58
CA ASN A 88 12.50 -9.68 30.06
C ASN A 88 12.05 -9.52 28.57
N ALA A 89 11.90 -10.61 27.82
CA ALA A 89 11.26 -10.61 26.51
C ALA A 89 9.74 -10.32 26.60
N CYS A 90 9.08 -10.82 27.65
CA CYS A 90 7.67 -10.56 27.92
C CYS A 90 7.42 -9.07 28.20
N THR A 91 8.36 -8.38 28.87
CA THR A 91 8.26 -6.93 29.16
C THR A 91 8.39 -6.07 27.91
N LYS A 92 9.28 -6.42 26.96
CA LYS A 92 9.41 -5.69 25.70
C LYS A 92 8.22 -5.90 24.75
N LEU A 93 7.75 -7.15 24.63
CA LEU A 93 6.54 -7.48 23.86
C LEU A 93 5.27 -6.85 24.44
N SER A 94 5.12 -6.88 25.77
CA SER A 94 3.98 -6.20 26.43
C SER A 94 4.07 -4.68 26.29
N GLN A 95 5.26 -4.08 26.43
CA GLN A 95 5.43 -2.63 26.18
C GLN A 95 5.14 -2.25 24.73
N SER A 96 5.57 -3.04 23.73
CA SER A 96 5.25 -2.77 22.33
C SER A 96 3.75 -2.90 22.05
N LEU A 97 3.09 -3.92 22.60
CA LEU A 97 1.64 -4.10 22.47
C LEU A 97 0.88 -2.95 23.14
N ILE A 98 1.29 -2.51 24.33
CA ILE A 98 0.70 -1.35 25.02
C ILE A 98 0.88 -0.06 24.22
N LEU A 99 2.06 0.14 23.62
CA LEU A 99 2.32 1.30 22.74
C LEU A 99 1.47 1.28 21.48
N ASP A 100 1.22 0.09 20.91
CA ASP A 100 0.38 -0.07 19.75
C ASP A 100 -1.12 0.09 20.08
N ASP A 101 -1.54 -0.36 21.27
CA ASP A 101 -2.89 -0.13 21.80
C ASP A 101 -3.14 1.36 22.08
N ALA A 102 -2.19 2.07 22.69
CA ALA A 102 -2.30 3.51 22.93
C ALA A 102 -2.40 4.31 21.63
N LYS A 103 -1.61 3.94 20.61
CA LYS A 103 -1.73 4.52 19.26
C LYS A 103 -3.08 4.21 18.63
N ALA A 104 -3.56 2.96 18.72
CA ALA A 104 -4.85 2.56 18.18
C ALA A 104 -5.99 3.34 18.83
N ILE A 105 -5.98 3.46 20.16
CA ILE A 105 -6.95 4.25 20.93
C ILE A 105 -6.91 5.72 20.50
N ASN A 106 -5.72 6.31 20.34
CA ASN A 106 -5.60 7.69 19.88
C ASN A 106 -6.15 7.90 18.46
N ILE A 107 -5.92 6.95 17.55
CA ILE A 107 -6.47 6.97 16.19
C ILE A 107 -8.00 6.89 16.22
N VAL A 108 -8.57 6.01 17.06
CA VAL A 108 -10.03 5.88 17.23
C VAL A 108 -10.61 7.17 17.80
N ASN A 109 -10.04 7.68 18.90
CA ASN A 109 -10.47 8.92 19.54
C ASN A 109 -10.41 10.12 18.59
N ALA A 110 -9.34 10.25 17.80
CA ALA A 110 -9.22 11.31 16.81
C ALA A 110 -10.30 11.20 15.72
N ARG A 111 -10.66 9.97 15.31
CA ARG A 111 -11.72 9.74 14.31
C ARG A 111 -13.12 10.00 14.87
N GLU A 112 -13.36 9.71 16.14
CA GLU A 112 -14.66 9.95 16.78
C GLU A 112 -14.99 11.44 16.92
N ARG A 113 -13.97 12.31 16.99
CA ARG A 113 -14.09 13.77 16.97
C ARG A 113 -14.50 14.35 15.62
N LEU A 114 -14.52 13.53 14.56
CA LEU A 114 -14.80 13.98 13.21
C LEU A 114 -16.30 13.90 12.88
N VAL A 115 -16.79 14.93 12.19
CA VAL A 115 -18.12 14.99 11.59
C VAL A 115 -17.97 15.30 10.11
N LEU A 116 -18.54 14.47 9.24
CA LEU A 116 -18.57 14.71 7.79
C LEU A 116 -19.99 15.12 7.41
N PHE A 117 -20.13 16.20 6.66
CA PHE A 117 -21.40 16.63 6.06
C PHE A 117 -21.12 17.19 4.66
N ASN A 118 -22.14 17.29 3.82
CA ASN A 118 -21.98 17.92 2.50
C ASN A 118 -21.61 19.40 2.63
N THR A 119 -20.74 19.87 1.74
CA THR A 119 -20.34 21.27 1.72
C THR A 119 -21.52 22.13 1.22
N PRO A 120 -21.92 23.19 1.93
CA PRO A 120 -22.99 24.09 1.52
C PRO A 120 -22.71 24.71 0.15
N SER A 121 -23.77 24.98 -0.62
CA SER A 121 -23.61 25.56 -1.97
C SER A 121 -22.96 26.94 -1.93
N ALA A 122 -23.22 27.71 -0.88
CA ALA A 122 -22.63 29.01 -0.61
C ALA A 122 -21.09 28.97 -0.46
N VAL A 123 -20.54 27.83 -0.02
CA VAL A 123 -19.09 27.64 0.18
C VAL A 123 -18.48 26.87 -0.99
N ALA A 124 -19.26 26.02 -1.67
CA ALA A 124 -18.80 25.16 -2.74
C ALA A 124 -18.26 25.98 -3.93
N LYS A 125 -16.96 25.80 -4.24
CA LYS A 125 -16.33 26.39 -5.43
C LYS A 125 -16.34 25.41 -6.59
N GLU A 126 -16.67 25.88 -7.81
CA GLU A 126 -16.74 25.04 -9.03
C GLU A 126 -15.48 24.21 -9.32
N ARG A 127 -14.30 24.74 -8.96
CA ARG A 127 -13.01 24.06 -9.18
C ARG A 127 -12.46 23.33 -7.94
N GLY A 128 -13.15 23.40 -6.80
CA GLY A 128 -12.72 22.75 -5.55
C GLY A 128 -11.37 23.22 -4.99
N MET A 129 -10.81 24.33 -5.50
CA MET A 129 -9.59 24.94 -4.95
C MET A 129 -9.98 25.96 -3.87
N TYR A 130 -9.60 25.64 -2.64
CA TYR A 130 -9.81 26.49 -1.47
C TYR A 130 -8.47 27.03 -0.98
N THR A 131 -8.40 28.34 -0.78
CA THR A 131 -7.25 28.96 -0.12
C THR A 131 -7.33 28.72 1.38
N ARG A 132 -6.22 28.93 2.10
CA ARG A 132 -6.20 28.82 3.56
C ARG A 132 -7.15 29.83 4.21
N ASP A 133 -7.27 31.02 3.64
CA ASP A 133 -8.13 32.09 4.16
C ASP A 133 -9.61 31.75 3.96
N ASP A 134 -9.98 31.12 2.83
CA ASP A 134 -11.35 30.60 2.63
C ASP A 134 -11.73 29.58 3.70
N ILE A 135 -10.82 28.66 4.02
CA ILE A 135 -11.05 27.60 5.02
C ILE A 135 -11.18 28.19 6.42
N ASN A 136 -10.35 29.18 6.76
CA ASN A 136 -10.42 29.87 8.05
C ASN A 136 -11.71 30.68 8.17
N ALA A 137 -12.09 31.45 7.16
CA ALA A 137 -13.34 32.21 7.16
C ALA A 137 -14.57 31.29 7.29
N TYR A 138 -14.56 30.15 6.59
CA TYR A 138 -15.60 29.13 6.75
C TYR A 138 -15.64 28.59 8.18
N LYS A 139 -14.49 28.22 8.74
CA LYS A 139 -14.39 27.74 10.12
C LYS A 139 -14.94 28.78 11.11
N ASP A 140 -14.54 30.05 11.00
CA ASP A 140 -14.96 31.12 11.90
C ASP A 140 -16.47 31.34 11.84
N THR A 141 -17.07 31.24 10.64
CA THR A 141 -18.52 31.32 10.45
C THR A 141 -19.25 30.18 11.16
N LEU A 142 -18.73 28.96 11.07
CA LEU A 142 -19.30 27.80 11.77
C LEU A 142 -19.12 27.88 13.28
N ASP A 143 -17.98 28.40 13.77
CA ASP A 143 -17.75 28.58 15.21
C ASP A 143 -18.79 29.57 15.80
N VAL A 144 -19.07 30.68 15.12
CA VAL A 144 -20.13 31.63 15.54
C VAL A 144 -21.51 30.96 15.55
N ALA A 145 -21.84 30.15 14.55
CA ALA A 145 -23.12 29.44 14.50
C ALA A 145 -23.23 28.37 15.60
N LEU A 146 -22.13 27.68 15.89
CA LEU A 146 -22.06 26.68 16.96
C LEU A 146 -22.28 27.32 18.33
N GLU A 147 -21.68 28.49 18.59
CA GLU A 147 -21.88 29.21 19.85
C GLU A 147 -23.35 29.61 20.08
N LYS A 148 -24.06 30.01 19.02
CA LYS A 148 -25.49 30.37 19.11
C LYS A 148 -26.41 29.19 19.40
N LEU A 149 -26.06 28.00 18.91
CA LEU A 149 -26.84 26.77 19.16
C LEU A 149 -26.65 26.22 20.57
N MET A 150 -25.71 26.76 21.33
CA MET A 150 -25.38 26.26 22.65
C MET A 150 -26.03 27.10 23.74
N ASP A 151 -27.03 26.55 24.42
CA ASP A 151 -27.69 27.14 25.60
C ASP A 151 -26.80 27.10 26.87
N GLY A 152 -25.51 27.42 26.77
CA GLY A 152 -24.58 27.49 27.92
C GLY A 152 -24.13 26.14 28.51
N ALA A 153 -24.66 25.01 28.04
CA ALA A 153 -24.26 23.68 28.50
C ALA A 153 -22.99 23.19 27.76
N SER A 154 -21.81 23.47 28.35
CA SER A 154 -20.46 23.02 27.96
C SER A 154 -19.92 23.54 26.62
N LYS A 155 -18.85 24.36 26.67
CA LYS A 155 -18.12 24.90 25.51
C LYS A 155 -17.68 23.77 24.56
N LYS A 156 -18.15 23.78 23.32
CA LYS A 156 -17.73 22.88 22.22
C LYS A 156 -17.03 23.76 21.21
N GLN A 157 -15.90 23.31 20.71
CA GLN A 157 -15.08 24.13 19.81
C GLN A 157 -14.70 23.34 18.57
N ILE A 158 -14.65 24.04 17.44
CA ILE A 158 -14.10 23.48 16.22
C ILE A 158 -12.58 23.61 16.27
N VAL A 159 -11.89 22.48 16.29
CA VAL A 159 -10.43 22.44 16.26
C VAL A 159 -9.95 22.66 14.82
N GLY A 160 -10.55 21.95 13.88
CA GLY A 160 -10.12 21.97 12.48
C GLY A 160 -11.26 21.79 11.49
N LEU A 161 -11.02 22.25 10.28
CA LEU A 161 -11.93 22.10 9.14
C LEU A 161 -11.13 21.72 7.90
N ARG A 162 -11.64 20.75 7.14
CA ARG A 162 -11.08 20.34 5.85
C ARG A 162 -12.19 20.11 4.85
N ILE A 163 -12.05 20.65 3.65
CA ILE A 163 -12.96 20.34 2.55
C ILE A 163 -12.36 19.20 1.74
N ILE A 164 -13.13 18.13 1.57
CA ILE A 164 -12.78 16.96 0.77
C ILE A 164 -13.78 16.81 -0.38
N ARG A 165 -13.46 15.95 -1.36
CA ARG A 165 -14.33 15.74 -2.54
C ARG A 165 -15.77 15.39 -2.18
N THR A 166 -15.97 14.65 -1.08
CA THR A 166 -17.29 14.18 -0.65
C THR A 166 -18.02 15.17 0.27
N GLY A 167 -17.39 16.26 0.72
CA GLY A 167 -18.00 17.22 1.64
C GLY A 167 -17.02 17.93 2.56
N THR A 168 -17.53 18.50 3.66
CA THR A 168 -16.76 19.17 4.71
C THR A 168 -16.54 18.23 5.89
N LEU A 169 -15.27 18.03 6.25
CA LEU A 169 -14.83 17.29 7.42
C LEU A 169 -14.47 18.25 8.55
N LEU A 170 -15.24 18.18 9.63
CA LEU A 170 -15.09 18.99 10.83
C LEU A 170 -14.45 18.17 11.95
N GLU A 171 -13.46 18.75 12.63
CA GLU A 171 -12.83 18.18 13.82
C GLU A 171 -13.22 18.98 15.05
N LEU A 172 -13.88 18.35 16.01
CA LEU A 172 -14.26 18.97 17.28
C LEU A 172 -13.28 18.63 18.41
N ASP A 173 -13.40 19.38 19.51
CA ASP A 173 -12.61 19.22 20.72
C ASP A 173 -12.71 17.82 21.35
N SER A 174 -13.89 17.21 21.32
CA SER A 174 -14.16 15.92 21.96
C SER A 174 -15.11 15.02 21.16
N ALA A 175 -15.01 13.71 21.39
CA ALA A 175 -15.92 12.73 20.80
C ALA A 175 -17.38 12.96 21.24
N LYS A 176 -17.58 13.47 22.47
CA LYS A 176 -18.90 13.85 22.98
C LYS A 176 -19.49 15.01 22.18
N SER A 177 -18.68 16.03 21.88
CA SER A 177 -19.09 17.17 21.04
C SER A 177 -19.49 16.70 19.64
N ALA A 178 -18.71 15.79 19.04
CA ALA A 178 -18.99 15.26 17.70
C ALA A 178 -20.24 14.39 17.67
N LYS A 179 -20.45 13.56 18.69
CA LYS A 179 -21.69 12.79 18.83
C LYS A 179 -22.90 13.71 18.99
N TRP A 180 -22.79 14.73 19.86
CA TRP A 180 -23.85 15.72 20.07
C TRP A 180 -24.25 16.42 18.76
N LEU A 181 -23.28 16.82 17.93
CA LEU A 181 -23.54 17.50 16.65
C LEU A 181 -24.19 16.59 15.61
N LYS A 182 -23.90 15.27 15.64
CA LYS A 182 -24.49 14.26 14.75
C LYS A 182 -25.96 13.96 15.09
N GLU A 183 -26.36 14.16 16.33
CA GLU A 183 -27.70 13.86 16.83
C GLU A 183 -28.71 14.98 16.49
N ASN A 184 -30.00 14.61 16.42
CA ASN A 184 -31.14 15.52 16.31
C ASN A 184 -31.03 16.58 15.20
N ASN A 185 -30.35 16.26 14.10
CA ASN A 185 -30.15 17.18 12.97
C ASN A 185 -29.43 18.50 13.31
N ARG A 186 -28.74 18.58 14.46
CA ARG A 186 -28.04 19.79 14.93
C ARG A 186 -26.98 20.29 13.95
N CYS A 187 -26.32 19.37 13.23
CA CYS A 187 -25.38 19.75 12.18
C CYS A 187 -26.05 20.57 11.07
N ALA A 188 -27.28 20.21 10.68
CA ALA A 188 -28.02 20.96 9.67
C ALA A 188 -28.48 22.32 10.22
N GLU A 189 -28.91 22.35 11.49
CA GLU A 189 -29.26 23.60 12.18
C GLU A 189 -28.07 24.57 12.25
N MET A 190 -26.87 24.06 12.53
CA MET A 190 -25.64 24.86 12.59
C MET A 190 -25.32 25.49 11.24
N VAL A 191 -25.41 24.71 10.16
CA VAL A 191 -25.15 25.23 8.82
C VAL A 191 -26.23 26.23 8.40
N LYS A 192 -27.49 25.97 8.74
CA LYS A 192 -28.59 26.90 8.49
C LYS A 192 -28.40 28.23 9.19
N GLU A 193 -27.95 28.21 10.46
CA GLU A 193 -27.61 29.42 11.21
C GLU A 193 -26.41 30.16 10.61
N ALA A 194 -25.40 29.43 10.13
CA ALA A 194 -24.20 30.01 9.53
C ALA A 194 -24.46 30.73 8.20
N TYR A 195 -25.31 30.16 7.34
CA TYR A 195 -25.47 30.64 5.95
C TYR A 195 -26.85 31.19 5.61
N THR A 196 -27.79 31.22 6.57
CA THR A 196 -29.18 31.73 6.39
C THR A 196 -29.83 31.17 5.10
N SER A 197 -29.41 29.98 4.68
CA SER A 197 -29.82 29.42 3.40
C SER A 197 -30.98 28.46 3.60
N ARG A 198 -31.91 28.44 2.63
CA ARG A 198 -32.95 27.40 2.48
C ARG A 198 -32.36 26.06 2.04
N GLU A 199 -31.15 25.73 2.51
CA GLU A 199 -30.51 24.47 2.16
C GLU A 199 -31.05 23.37 3.07
N GLU A 200 -32.16 22.75 2.63
CA GLU A 200 -32.65 21.46 3.12
C GLU A 200 -31.64 20.31 2.89
N GLU A 201 -30.48 20.62 2.30
CA GLU A 201 -29.53 19.63 1.83
C GLU A 201 -28.43 19.27 2.83
N THR A 202 -28.24 20.02 3.93
CA THR A 202 -27.16 19.67 4.87
C THR A 202 -27.44 18.34 5.56
N LYS A 203 -26.74 17.29 5.13
CA LYS A 203 -26.86 15.93 5.62
C LYS A 203 -25.52 15.49 6.18
N VAL A 204 -25.55 15.04 7.43
CA VAL A 204 -24.41 14.32 8.02
C VAL A 204 -24.21 13.04 7.22
N ILE A 205 -23.02 12.90 6.66
CA ILE A 205 -22.63 11.71 5.91
C ILE A 205 -22.11 10.70 6.95
N PRO A 206 -22.83 9.59 7.20
CA PRO A 206 -22.41 8.61 8.17
C PRO A 206 -21.08 7.99 7.73
N ARG A 207 -20.22 7.72 8.70
CA ARG A 207 -18.97 7.02 8.43
C ARG A 207 -19.30 5.56 8.12
N THR A 208 -19.02 5.13 6.90
CA THR A 208 -19.19 3.74 6.50
C THR A 208 -17.86 2.99 6.55
N HIS A 209 -17.96 1.68 6.77
CA HIS A 209 -16.82 0.77 6.79
C HIS A 209 -16.98 -0.24 5.64
N GLU A 210 -16.23 -0.03 4.57
CA GLU A 210 -16.33 -0.84 3.35
C GLU A 210 -15.61 -2.19 3.52
N LEU A 211 -16.33 -3.26 3.19
CA LEU A 211 -15.88 -4.65 3.19
C LEU A 211 -16.05 -5.26 1.81
N MET A 212 -15.11 -6.13 1.44
CA MET A 212 -15.25 -7.04 0.30
C MET A 212 -15.56 -8.44 0.80
N VAL A 213 -16.64 -9.00 0.27
CA VAL A 213 -17.07 -10.37 0.52
C VAL A 213 -16.92 -11.16 -0.77
N ARG A 214 -16.14 -12.25 -0.73
CA ARG A 214 -15.79 -13.03 -1.93
C ARG A 214 -16.65 -14.28 -2.07
N PHE A 215 -17.00 -14.69 -3.28
CA PHE A 215 -17.74 -15.94 -3.52
C PHE A 215 -19.16 -15.98 -2.90
N VAL A 216 -19.87 -14.86 -2.96
CA VAL A 216 -21.29 -14.80 -2.59
C VAL A 216 -22.13 -15.45 -3.70
N PRO A 217 -23.07 -16.36 -3.38
CA PRO A 217 -23.99 -16.94 -4.36
C PRO A 217 -24.76 -15.85 -5.11
N VAL A 218 -24.96 -16.01 -6.41
CA VAL A 218 -25.71 -15.02 -7.21
C VAL A 218 -27.19 -14.94 -6.85
N ASP A 219 -27.70 -15.93 -6.13
CA ASP A 219 -29.09 -15.97 -5.63
C ASP A 219 -29.33 -14.97 -4.48
N PHE A 220 -28.27 -14.48 -3.83
CA PHE A 220 -28.37 -13.41 -2.83
C PHE A 220 -28.53 -12.06 -3.52
N ASP A 221 -29.55 -11.27 -3.17
CA ASP A 221 -29.69 -9.91 -3.70
C ASP A 221 -29.15 -8.85 -2.72
N PRO A 222 -27.99 -8.22 -3.00
CA PRO A 222 -27.44 -7.16 -2.14
C PRO A 222 -28.25 -5.85 -2.16
N HIS A 223 -29.19 -5.68 -3.10
CA HIS A 223 -30.02 -4.49 -3.21
C HIS A 223 -31.32 -4.60 -2.42
N GLU A 224 -31.70 -5.81 -2.03
CA GLU A 224 -32.90 -6.08 -1.26
C GLU A 224 -32.64 -5.92 0.24
N GLU A 225 -33.46 -5.10 0.91
CA GLU A 225 -33.27 -4.83 2.33
C GLU A 225 -33.48 -6.07 3.20
N GLU A 226 -34.44 -6.94 2.86
CA GLU A 226 -34.72 -8.20 3.54
C GLU A 226 -33.53 -9.18 3.48
N SER A 227 -32.87 -9.26 2.33
CA SER A 227 -31.64 -10.02 2.16
C SER A 227 -30.53 -9.52 3.09
N LEU A 228 -30.38 -8.20 3.25
CA LEU A 228 -29.44 -7.62 4.21
C LEU A 228 -29.83 -7.92 5.67
N ARG A 229 -31.12 -7.85 6.01
CA ARG A 229 -31.62 -8.15 7.37
C ARG A 229 -31.35 -9.61 7.72
N SER A 230 -31.55 -10.52 6.77
CA SER A 230 -31.25 -11.95 6.93
C SER A 230 -29.78 -12.18 7.24
N VAL A 231 -28.87 -11.52 6.53
CA VAL A 231 -27.43 -11.58 6.82
C VAL A 231 -27.11 -11.05 8.21
N GLU A 232 -27.71 -9.93 8.62
CA GLU A 232 -27.52 -9.42 9.99
C GLU A 232 -27.96 -10.44 11.05
N LEU A 233 -29.13 -11.05 10.86
CA LEU A 233 -29.69 -12.04 11.78
C LEU A 233 -28.82 -13.32 11.84
N GLU A 234 -28.44 -13.88 10.69
CA GLU A 234 -27.60 -15.09 10.58
C GLU A 234 -26.23 -14.94 11.26
N ASN A 235 -25.71 -13.72 11.31
CA ASN A 235 -24.40 -13.40 11.88
C ASN A 235 -24.48 -12.78 13.28
N GLY A 236 -25.67 -12.66 13.86
CA GLY A 236 -25.86 -12.02 15.17
C GLY A 236 -25.37 -10.58 15.19
N LEU A 237 -25.55 -9.85 14.09
CA LEU A 237 -25.23 -8.43 14.00
C LEU A 237 -26.41 -7.60 14.55
N PRO A 238 -26.15 -6.40 15.08
CA PRO A 238 -27.22 -5.47 15.40
C PRO A 238 -28.09 -5.16 14.17
N PRO A 239 -29.40 -4.94 14.35
CA PRO A 239 -30.27 -4.56 13.24
C PRO A 239 -29.82 -3.22 12.64
N HIS A 240 -29.89 -3.09 11.32
CA HIS A 240 -29.49 -1.88 10.58
C HIS A 240 -28.01 -1.52 10.71
N SER A 241 -27.18 -2.54 10.97
CA SER A 241 -25.73 -2.39 11.00
C SER A 241 -25.07 -2.48 9.62
N ILE A 242 -25.70 -3.15 8.65
CA ILE A 242 -25.36 -3.13 7.23
C ILE A 242 -26.19 -2.01 6.58
N ILE A 243 -25.51 -0.96 6.13
CA ILE A 243 -26.13 0.23 5.52
C ILE A 243 -26.54 -0.06 4.08
N SER A 244 -25.66 -0.74 3.34
CA SER A 244 -25.90 -1.05 1.93
C SER A 244 -24.96 -2.16 1.49
N ALA A 245 -25.39 -2.94 0.49
CA ALA A 245 -24.50 -3.81 -0.26
C ALA A 245 -24.64 -3.55 -1.76
N SER A 246 -23.62 -3.93 -2.53
CA SER A 246 -23.66 -3.87 -3.98
C SER A 246 -22.72 -4.91 -4.57
N TRP A 247 -23.07 -5.40 -5.76
CA TRP A 247 -22.16 -6.25 -6.51
C TRP A 247 -20.95 -5.46 -6.99
N ILE A 248 -19.74 -6.01 -6.81
CA ILE A 248 -18.52 -5.40 -7.36
C ILE A 248 -18.53 -5.52 -8.89
N LYS A 249 -19.05 -6.65 -9.40
CA LYS A 249 -19.27 -6.87 -10.82
C LYS A 249 -20.76 -6.86 -11.11
N ASP A 250 -21.17 -5.88 -11.89
CA ASP A 250 -22.54 -5.72 -12.39
C ASP A 250 -23.05 -7.04 -13.00
N SER A 251 -24.32 -7.36 -12.75
CA SER A 251 -24.97 -8.57 -13.23
C SER A 251 -24.91 -8.70 -14.75
N SER A 252 -25.05 -7.59 -15.48
CA SER A 252 -24.97 -7.53 -16.96
C SER A 252 -23.60 -7.93 -17.52
N ARG A 253 -22.54 -7.87 -16.70
CA ARG A 253 -21.17 -8.17 -17.12
C ARG A 253 -20.72 -9.57 -16.73
N ARG A 254 -21.57 -10.36 -16.07
CA ARG A 254 -21.26 -11.73 -15.64
C ARG A 254 -21.22 -12.67 -16.84
N TYR A 255 -20.45 -13.74 -16.71
CA TYR A 255 -20.51 -14.80 -17.72
C TYR A 255 -21.77 -15.63 -17.49
N GLU A 256 -22.34 -16.17 -18.56
CA GLU A 256 -23.52 -17.04 -18.46
C GLU A 256 -23.22 -18.27 -17.60
N GLY A 257 -24.08 -18.55 -16.61
CA GLY A 257 -23.86 -19.65 -15.66
C GLY A 257 -22.93 -19.34 -14.48
N GLN A 258 -22.54 -18.07 -14.29
CA GLN A 258 -21.79 -17.66 -13.10
C GLN A 258 -22.60 -17.88 -11.81
N ARG A 259 -22.14 -18.79 -10.93
CA ARG A 259 -22.83 -19.14 -9.68
C ARG A 259 -22.44 -18.28 -8.47
N TYR A 260 -21.28 -17.63 -8.53
CA TYR A 260 -20.73 -16.84 -7.42
C TYR A 260 -20.18 -15.51 -7.92
N ALA A 261 -20.31 -14.46 -7.10
CA ALA A 261 -19.78 -13.13 -7.37
C ALA A 261 -19.24 -12.47 -6.08
N ASN A 262 -18.60 -11.31 -6.21
CA ASN A 262 -18.07 -10.57 -5.06
C ASN A 262 -18.99 -9.40 -4.74
N VAL A 263 -19.26 -9.20 -3.46
CA VAL A 263 -20.11 -8.14 -2.92
C VAL A 263 -19.26 -7.14 -2.15
N LYS A 264 -19.58 -5.86 -2.30
CA LYS A 264 -19.14 -4.78 -1.43
C LYS A 264 -20.23 -4.52 -0.40
N ILE A 265 -19.88 -4.56 0.88
CA ILE A 265 -20.78 -4.29 2.01
C ILE A 265 -20.30 -3.05 2.76
N ASN A 266 -21.22 -2.14 3.07
CA ASN A 266 -20.94 -0.95 3.87
C ASN A 266 -21.56 -1.12 5.26
N CYS A 267 -20.72 -1.23 6.29
CA CYS A 267 -21.18 -1.32 7.68
C CYS A 267 -21.22 0.07 8.35
N ALA A 268 -22.16 0.26 9.27
CA ALA A 268 -22.32 1.49 10.05
C ALA A 268 -21.28 1.67 11.16
N SER A 269 -20.70 0.57 11.63
CA SER A 269 -19.78 0.57 12.78
C SER A 269 -18.52 -0.25 12.50
N PRO A 270 -17.36 0.19 13.02
CA PRO A 270 -16.13 -0.58 12.94
C PRO A 270 -16.22 -1.89 13.72
N GLU A 271 -16.96 -1.94 14.83
CA GLU A 271 -17.17 -3.16 15.62
C GLU A 271 -17.88 -4.24 14.80
N VAL A 272 -18.92 -3.85 14.06
CA VAL A 272 -19.66 -4.74 13.15
C VAL A 272 -18.74 -5.23 12.03
N ALA A 273 -18.00 -4.32 11.40
CA ALA A 273 -17.07 -4.65 10.34
C ALA A 273 -15.98 -5.62 10.80
N ASN A 274 -15.39 -5.36 11.97
CA ASN A 274 -14.37 -6.23 12.57
C ASN A 274 -14.95 -7.60 12.93
N ARG A 275 -16.19 -7.67 13.43
CA ARG A 275 -16.87 -8.94 13.71
C ARG A 275 -17.03 -9.78 12.44
N MET A 276 -17.45 -9.17 11.33
CA MET A 276 -17.57 -9.87 10.05
C MET A 276 -16.21 -10.34 9.51
N ILE A 277 -15.15 -9.54 9.67
CA ILE A 277 -13.79 -9.91 9.22
C ILE A 277 -13.22 -11.06 10.06
N LEU A 278 -13.36 -11.01 11.37
CA LEU A 278 -12.73 -11.96 12.30
C LEU A 278 -13.57 -13.22 12.53
N GLY A 279 -14.89 -13.12 12.42
CA GLY A 279 -15.84 -14.20 12.66
C GLY A 279 -16.19 -15.00 11.40
N PRO A 280 -16.86 -16.16 11.56
CA PRO A 280 -17.45 -16.87 10.45
C PRO A 280 -18.64 -16.07 9.90
N THR A 281 -18.44 -15.33 8.80
CA THR A 281 -19.54 -14.63 8.13
C THR A 281 -20.32 -15.60 7.26
N ARG A 282 -21.64 -15.62 7.43
CA ARG A 282 -22.58 -16.40 6.63
C ARG A 282 -23.44 -15.50 5.75
N ILE A 283 -23.69 -15.93 4.52
CA ILE A 283 -24.70 -15.32 3.65
C ILE A 283 -25.51 -16.48 3.08
N GLY A 284 -26.74 -16.63 3.59
CA GLY A 284 -27.55 -17.82 3.38
C GLY A 284 -26.84 -19.05 3.93
N ASN A 285 -26.85 -20.15 3.16
CA ASN A 285 -26.24 -21.41 3.58
C ASN A 285 -24.70 -21.48 3.39
N HIS A 286 -24.04 -20.37 3.06
CA HIS A 286 -22.61 -20.34 2.74
C HIS A 286 -21.80 -19.58 3.80
N SER A 287 -20.73 -20.21 4.28
CA SER A 287 -19.69 -19.53 5.07
C SER A 287 -18.67 -18.90 4.15
N ILE A 288 -18.44 -17.60 4.32
CA ILE A 288 -17.72 -16.78 3.36
C ILE A 288 -16.62 -15.96 4.04
N LYS A 289 -15.51 -15.79 3.31
CA LYS A 289 -14.40 -14.95 3.75
C LYS A 289 -14.65 -13.47 3.45
N VAL A 290 -14.63 -12.67 4.50
CA VAL A 290 -14.72 -11.21 4.45
C VAL A 290 -13.34 -10.60 4.62
N GLN A 291 -13.09 -9.49 3.94
CA GLN A 291 -11.89 -8.69 4.12
C GLN A 291 -12.23 -7.20 4.03
N LYS A 292 -11.39 -6.36 4.61
CA LYS A 292 -11.48 -4.92 4.42
C LYS A 292 -11.31 -4.57 2.94
N GLU A 293 -12.16 -3.71 2.41
CA GLU A 293 -11.99 -3.24 1.04
C GLU A 293 -10.71 -2.42 0.92
N HIS A 294 -9.89 -2.74 -0.08
CA HIS A 294 -8.67 -2.00 -0.37
C HIS A 294 -8.85 -1.22 -1.67
N TRP A 295 -8.95 0.10 -1.55
CA TRP A 295 -8.91 0.97 -2.72
C TRP A 295 -7.51 0.99 -3.31
N LEU A 296 -7.32 0.30 -4.44
CA LEU A 296 -6.14 0.46 -5.27
C LEU A 296 -6.45 1.50 -6.33
N VAL A 297 -5.50 2.41 -6.59
CA VAL A 297 -5.59 3.28 -7.76
C VAL A 297 -5.54 2.37 -8.99
N PRO A 298 -6.60 2.35 -9.82
CA PRO A 298 -6.61 1.48 -10.98
C PRO A 298 -5.46 1.87 -11.91
N ILE A 299 -4.69 0.85 -12.32
CA ILE A 299 -3.69 0.95 -13.36
C ILE A 299 -4.17 0.15 -14.56
N CYS A 300 -3.86 0.65 -15.76
CA CYS A 300 -4.12 -0.08 -16.98
C CYS A 300 -3.29 -1.37 -17.00
N ALA A 301 -3.93 -2.54 -17.12
CA ALA A 301 -3.23 -3.83 -17.21
C ALA A 301 -2.34 -3.98 -18.46
N LYS A 302 -2.47 -3.08 -19.45
CA LYS A 302 -1.64 -3.09 -20.66
C LYS A 302 -0.40 -2.20 -20.56
N CYS A 303 -0.52 -1.01 -19.99
CA CYS A 303 0.58 -0.03 -20.00
C CYS A 303 1.02 0.47 -18.62
N SER A 304 0.42 -0.06 -17.54
CA SER A 304 0.70 0.33 -16.15
C SER A 304 0.47 1.82 -15.82
N HIS A 305 -0.13 2.60 -16.74
CA HIS A 305 -0.48 4.00 -16.50
C HIS A 305 -1.85 4.16 -15.82
N HIS A 306 -1.99 5.28 -15.12
CA HIS A 306 -3.26 5.76 -14.56
C HIS A 306 -4.16 6.36 -15.67
N ASP A 307 -5.39 6.72 -15.33
CA ASP A 307 -6.39 7.41 -16.18
C ASP A 307 -7.15 6.58 -17.23
N HIS A 308 -6.81 5.31 -17.46
CA HIS A 308 -7.60 4.46 -18.35
C HIS A 308 -7.51 2.96 -18.01
N PHE A 309 -8.48 2.18 -18.49
CA PHE A 309 -8.49 0.72 -18.39
C PHE A 309 -8.11 0.07 -19.73
N LEU A 310 -7.87 -1.25 -19.72
CA LEU A 310 -7.47 -2.05 -20.88
C LEU A 310 -8.32 -1.77 -22.14
N ALA A 311 -9.64 -1.62 -21.97
CA ALA A 311 -10.58 -1.38 -23.07
C ALA A 311 -10.37 -0.04 -23.79
N ALA A 312 -9.85 0.98 -23.11
CA ALA A 312 -9.59 2.31 -23.65
C ALA A 312 -8.08 2.57 -23.86
N CYS A 313 -7.25 1.51 -23.78
CA CYS A 313 -5.81 1.64 -23.87
C CYS A 313 -5.35 1.79 -25.32
N LYS A 314 -4.59 2.87 -25.58
CA LYS A 314 -3.99 3.16 -26.89
C LYS A 314 -2.59 2.54 -27.07
N ALA A 315 -2.03 1.92 -26.03
CA ALA A 315 -0.73 1.27 -26.14
C ALA A 315 -0.81 0.10 -27.12
N GLU A 316 0.19 -0.05 -28.00
CA GLU A 316 0.20 -1.13 -28.99
C GLU A 316 0.50 -2.49 -28.34
N ARG A 317 1.43 -2.50 -27.38
CA ARG A 317 1.92 -3.71 -26.69
C ARG A 317 1.68 -3.66 -25.18
N PHE A 318 1.72 -4.83 -24.55
CA PHE A 318 1.73 -4.95 -23.09
C PHE A 318 3.11 -4.54 -22.56
N THR A 319 3.16 -3.55 -21.69
CA THR A 319 4.36 -3.09 -20.98
C THR A 319 4.11 -3.28 -19.49
N CYS A 320 4.99 -4.04 -18.83
CA CYS A 320 4.98 -4.22 -17.39
C CYS A 320 5.52 -2.97 -16.69
#